data_AF-A0A542UKB1-F1
#
_entry.id   AF-A0A542UKB1-F1
#
_cell.length_a   1.000
_cell.length_b   1.000
_cell.length_c   1.000
_cell.angle_alpha   90.00
_cell.angle_beta   90.00
_cell.angle_gamma   90.00
#
_symmetry.space_group_name_H-M   'P 1'
#
loop_
_entity.id
_entity.type
_entity.pdbx_description
1 polymer ?
#
loop_
_entity_poly.entity_id
_entity_poly.type
_entity_poly.pdbx_seq_one_letter_code
_entity_poly.pdbx_strand_id
1 'polypeptide(L)'
;MREFIVEADGGSRGNPGPAGYGTVVREAATGEPLTEVAEYIGVATNNVAEYRGLVAGLRAAHALDPAATVHVRMDSKLVIEQMSGRWKIKHPDMKPLATEARSVFPPEQVTYEWIPREQNRHADRLANEAMDAGSRGEQWSPSESTAALRTAPVAAAPPGEQRPTTPDEQRVSTPGWGGAPDLGAPATFVLLRHGETPLTPQKRFSGSGGTNPSLSAAGREQAHRTAEALARRGTIEAVIASPLTRTRETAAVVATRLGLEVTIEDGLRETDFGAWEGLTFGEVRDRYPDDLNAWLADPEAHPTGGGESFAETATRIAATRDKLVAAHAGRTVLLVSHVTPIKTFVRLALGAPPESLFRMELSAASLSAVAYYADGNASVRLFNDTSHLRP
;
A
#
# COMPACT_ATOMS: atom_id res chain seq x y z
N MET A 1 -10.28 38.90 -9.13
CA MET A 1 -9.65 38.14 -8.03
C MET A 1 -8.65 37.22 -8.69
N ARG A 2 -7.39 37.19 -8.25
CA ARG A 2 -6.40 36.27 -8.81
C ARG A 2 -6.80 34.83 -8.45
N GLU A 3 -6.42 33.90 -9.30
CA GLU A 3 -6.68 32.48 -9.07
C GLU A 3 -5.36 31.73 -9.16
N PHE A 4 -5.06 30.96 -8.11
CA PHE A 4 -3.86 30.15 -8.05
C PHE A 4 -4.18 28.67 -8.06
N ILE A 5 -3.32 27.90 -8.71
CA ILE A 5 -3.29 26.45 -8.59
C ILE A 5 -2.14 26.09 -7.66
N VAL A 6 -2.43 25.37 -6.57
CA VAL A 6 -1.41 24.83 -5.66
C VAL A 6 -1.32 23.33 -5.88
N GLU A 7 -0.18 22.88 -6.41
CA GLU A 7 0.16 21.47 -6.59
C GLU A 7 1.20 21.07 -5.54
N ALA A 8 0.88 20.11 -4.68
CA ALA A 8 1.75 19.67 -3.60
C ALA A 8 1.84 18.14 -3.54
N ASP A 9 3.00 17.64 -3.11
CA ASP A 9 3.27 16.23 -2.86
C ASP A 9 4.21 16.07 -1.65
N GLY A 10 4.24 14.89 -1.05
CA GLY A 10 5.13 14.53 0.05
C GLY A 10 5.50 13.06 0.03
N GLY A 11 6.77 12.77 0.30
CA GLY A 11 7.35 11.43 0.27
C GLY A 11 8.01 11.04 1.59
N SER A 12 8.09 9.74 1.85
CA SER A 12 8.88 9.17 2.95
C SER A 12 9.59 7.88 2.52
N ARG A 13 10.92 7.84 2.66
CA ARG A 13 11.77 6.67 2.36
C ARG A 13 11.74 5.69 3.54
N GLY A 14 10.80 4.74 3.52
CA GLY A 14 10.63 3.76 4.60
C GLY A 14 9.56 4.11 5.64
N ASN A 15 8.43 4.69 5.19
CA ASN A 15 7.28 5.15 5.96
C ASN A 15 6.98 4.46 7.35
N PRO A 16 7.35 5.07 8.49
CA PRO A 16 8.02 6.37 8.64
C PRO A 16 9.54 6.30 8.42
N GLY A 17 10.06 7.21 7.60
CA GLY A 17 11.48 7.33 7.32
C GLY A 17 11.84 8.75 6.88
N PRO A 18 13.06 8.99 6.37
CA PRO A 18 13.48 10.27 5.81
C PRO A 18 12.45 10.79 4.80
N ALA A 19 11.91 11.98 5.07
CA ALA A 19 10.74 12.51 4.41
C ALA A 19 10.97 13.95 3.96
N GLY A 20 10.27 14.33 2.90
CA GLY A 20 10.31 15.67 2.34
C GLY A 20 9.05 15.97 1.54
N TYR A 21 8.79 17.23 1.29
CA TYR A 21 7.67 17.67 0.48
C TYR A 21 8.12 18.60 -0.63
N GLY A 22 7.26 18.72 -1.64
CA GLY A 22 7.44 19.61 -2.77
C GLY A 22 6.13 20.29 -3.13
N THR A 23 6.19 21.55 -3.53
CA THR A 23 5.00 22.34 -3.85
C THR A 23 5.31 23.38 -4.90
N VAL A 24 4.37 23.56 -5.84
CA VAL A 24 4.41 24.62 -6.84
C VAL A 24 3.09 25.38 -6.82
N VAL A 25 3.19 26.71 -6.81
CA VAL A 25 2.05 27.62 -6.99
C VAL A 25 2.09 28.16 -8.41
N ARG A 26 0.98 28.04 -9.13
CA ARG A 26 0.85 28.50 -10.53
C ARG A 26 -0.23 29.57 -10.64
N GLU A 27 -0.06 30.47 -11.60
CA GLU A 27 -1.16 31.33 -12.04
C GLU A 27 -2.18 30.49 -12.81
N ALA A 28 -3.45 30.48 -12.40
CA ALA A 28 -4.45 29.59 -13.02
C ALA A 28 -4.72 29.93 -14.49
N ALA A 29 -4.59 31.21 -14.86
CA ALA A 29 -4.85 31.67 -16.22
C ALA A 29 -3.78 31.21 -17.24
N THR A 30 -2.53 31.07 -16.82
CA THR A 30 -1.40 30.77 -17.73
C THR A 30 -0.77 29.40 -17.46
N GLY A 31 -0.96 28.83 -16.28
CA GLY A 31 -0.29 27.62 -15.82
C GLY A 31 1.19 27.82 -15.45
N GLU A 32 1.69 29.05 -15.53
CA GLU A 32 3.09 29.36 -15.23
C GLU A 32 3.38 29.20 -13.73
N PRO A 33 4.49 28.53 -13.36
CA PRO A 33 4.91 28.42 -11.97
C PRO A 33 5.36 29.80 -11.47
N LEU A 34 4.71 30.30 -10.43
CA LEU A 34 5.03 31.56 -9.76
C LEU A 34 6.05 31.35 -8.64
N THR A 35 5.94 30.25 -7.90
CA THR A 35 6.88 29.90 -6.84
C THR A 35 6.90 28.40 -6.60
N GLU A 36 8.06 27.91 -6.17
CA GLU A 36 8.33 26.52 -5.84
C GLU A 36 8.90 26.47 -4.42
N VAL A 37 8.40 25.52 -3.62
CA VAL A 37 8.82 25.31 -2.24
C VAL A 37 9.04 23.83 -2.03
N ALA A 38 10.21 23.45 -1.50
CA ALA A 38 10.48 22.08 -1.12
C ALA A 38 11.34 22.05 0.14
N GLU A 39 11.12 21.07 1.01
CA GLU A 39 11.85 20.97 2.28
C GLU A 39 12.02 19.51 2.70
N TYR A 40 13.21 19.17 3.21
CA TYR A 40 13.45 17.95 3.94
C TYR A 40 13.01 18.13 5.40
N ILE A 41 12.12 17.27 5.86
CA ILE A 41 11.44 17.44 7.16
C ILE A 41 11.90 16.43 8.22
N GLY A 42 13.01 15.74 7.98
CA GLY A 42 13.53 14.69 8.87
C GLY A 42 12.74 13.39 8.72
N VAL A 43 12.50 12.69 9.82
CA VAL A 43 11.75 11.43 9.82
C VAL A 43 10.26 11.70 10.01
N ALA A 44 9.44 11.35 9.02
CA ALA A 44 7.99 11.49 9.07
C ALA A 44 7.30 10.40 8.23
N THR A 45 5.99 10.25 8.41
CA THR A 45 5.17 9.41 7.54
C THR A 45 4.86 10.11 6.21
N ASN A 46 4.46 9.35 5.18
CA ASN A 46 4.07 9.90 3.88
C ASN A 46 2.97 10.97 4.01
N ASN A 47 1.91 10.65 4.75
CA ASN A 47 0.77 11.55 4.94
C ASN A 47 1.13 12.83 5.69
N VAL A 48 2.09 12.77 6.62
CA VAL A 48 2.60 13.96 7.30
C VAL A 48 3.39 14.84 6.32
N ALA A 49 4.20 14.24 5.45
CA ALA A 49 4.90 14.98 4.40
C ALA A 49 3.93 15.67 3.43
N GLU A 50 2.91 14.95 2.95
CA GLU A 50 1.89 15.51 2.05
C GLU A 50 1.13 16.68 2.69
N TYR A 51 0.73 16.55 3.97
CA TYR A 51 0.08 17.64 4.70
C TYR A 51 0.99 18.86 4.87
N ARG A 52 2.29 18.65 5.10
CA ARG A 52 3.26 19.76 5.16
C ARG A 52 3.43 20.44 3.82
N GLY A 53 3.46 19.68 2.72
CA GLY A 53 3.43 20.23 1.36
C GLY A 53 2.21 21.11 1.12
N LEU A 54 1.01 20.62 1.47
CA LEU A 54 -0.21 21.43 1.37
C LEU A 54 -0.12 22.74 2.16
N VAL A 55 0.31 22.70 3.42
CA VAL A 55 0.45 23.90 4.26
C VAL A 55 1.44 24.88 3.64
N ALA A 56 2.58 24.39 3.16
CA ALA A 56 3.59 25.21 2.49
C ALA A 56 3.04 25.88 1.22
N GLY A 57 2.29 25.14 0.40
CA GLY A 57 1.64 25.67 -0.80
C GLY A 57 0.62 26.75 -0.54
N LEU A 58 -0.27 26.52 0.42
CA LEU A 58 -1.25 27.53 0.82
C LEU A 58 -0.56 28.78 1.35
N ARG A 59 0.50 28.65 2.16
CA ARG A 59 1.27 29.80 2.64
C ARG A 59 1.96 30.56 1.50
N ALA A 60 2.54 29.84 0.55
CA ALA A 60 3.18 30.43 -0.61
C ALA A 60 2.17 31.20 -1.49
N ALA A 61 0.99 30.64 -1.72
CA ALA A 61 -0.11 31.31 -2.42
C ALA A 61 -0.60 32.55 -1.65
N HIS A 62 -0.76 32.45 -0.33
CA HIS A 62 -1.17 33.56 0.52
C HIS A 62 -0.15 34.71 0.52
N ALA A 63 1.15 34.39 0.49
CA ALA A 63 2.20 35.40 0.38
C ALA A 63 2.18 36.14 -0.97
N LEU A 64 1.68 35.51 -2.03
CA LEU A 64 1.52 36.13 -3.36
C LEU A 64 0.30 37.03 -3.44
N ASP A 65 -0.85 36.57 -2.93
CA ASP A 65 -2.09 37.36 -2.83
C ASP A 65 -3.05 36.75 -1.78
N PRO A 66 -3.20 37.36 -0.59
CA PRO A 66 -4.13 36.90 0.44
C PRO A 66 -5.61 36.91 0.04
N ALA A 67 -5.97 37.64 -1.01
CA ALA A 67 -7.35 37.75 -1.49
C ALA A 67 -7.64 36.84 -2.69
N ALA A 68 -6.69 36.03 -3.14
CA ALA A 68 -6.86 35.10 -4.25
C ALA A 68 -7.76 33.92 -3.91
N THR A 69 -8.40 33.34 -4.92
CA THR A 69 -8.96 31.99 -4.82
C THR A 69 -7.86 30.97 -5.11
N VAL A 70 -7.84 29.87 -4.37
CA VAL A 70 -6.83 28.82 -4.47
C VAL A 70 -7.49 27.49 -4.79
N HIS A 71 -7.08 26.91 -5.91
CA HIS A 71 -7.42 25.55 -6.28
C HIS A 71 -6.27 24.62 -5.91
N VAL A 72 -6.44 23.85 -4.84
CA VAL A 72 -5.48 22.83 -4.43
C VAL A 72 -5.67 21.57 -5.26
N ARG A 73 -4.61 21.10 -5.91
CA ARG A 73 -4.56 19.86 -6.70
C ARG A 73 -3.48 18.95 -6.11
N MET A 74 -3.84 17.78 -5.61
CA MET A 74 -2.87 16.82 -5.07
C MET A 74 -3.24 15.41 -5.50
N ASP A 75 -2.25 14.54 -5.64
CA ASP A 75 -2.44 13.11 -5.87
C ASP A 75 -2.68 12.31 -4.58
N SER A 76 -2.54 12.95 -3.42
CA SER A 76 -3.00 12.43 -2.13
C SER A 76 -4.52 12.56 -1.96
N LYS A 77 -5.24 11.50 -2.30
CA LYS A 77 -6.69 11.43 -2.09
C LYS A 77 -7.07 11.57 -0.61
N LEU A 78 -6.25 11.04 0.29
CA LEU A 78 -6.47 11.16 1.74
C LEU A 78 -6.52 12.63 2.17
N VAL A 79 -5.52 13.42 1.78
CA VAL A 79 -5.43 14.85 2.13
C VAL A 79 -6.59 15.62 1.51
N ILE A 80 -6.87 15.41 0.22
CA ILE A 80 -7.97 16.09 -0.49
C ILE A 80 -9.32 15.81 0.17
N GLU A 81 -9.63 14.55 0.48
CA GLU A 81 -10.91 14.18 1.08
C GLU A 81 -11.07 14.68 2.53
N GLN A 82 -9.98 14.68 3.30
CA GLN A 82 -9.97 15.20 4.66
C GLN A 82 -10.11 16.72 4.70
N MET A 83 -9.43 17.43 3.79
CA MET A 83 -9.49 18.89 3.71
C MET A 83 -10.80 19.39 3.12
N SER A 84 -11.39 18.64 2.19
CA SER A 84 -12.76 18.87 1.70
C SER A 84 -13.85 18.60 2.74
N GLY A 85 -13.50 18.07 3.92
CA GLY A 85 -14.45 17.74 4.99
C GLY A 85 -15.27 16.46 4.76
N ARG A 86 -15.03 15.73 3.66
CA ARG A 86 -15.71 14.47 3.36
C ARG A 86 -15.24 13.35 4.28
N TRP A 87 -13.95 13.36 4.67
CA TRP A 87 -13.37 12.34 5.55
C TRP A 87 -12.93 12.93 6.89
N LYS A 88 -13.10 12.15 7.97
CA LYS A 88 -12.68 12.55 9.34
C LYS A 88 -11.17 12.37 9.51
N ILE A 89 -10.51 13.40 10.05
CA ILE A 89 -9.09 13.34 10.43
C ILE A 89 -8.98 12.74 11.83
N LYS A 90 -8.54 11.49 11.92
CA LYS A 90 -8.37 10.77 13.20
C LYS A 90 -6.94 10.85 13.74
N HIS A 91 -5.94 10.86 12.85
CA HIS A 91 -4.53 10.76 13.23
C HIS A 91 -4.09 12.01 14.03
N PRO A 92 -3.44 11.85 15.20
CA PRO A 92 -3.05 12.97 16.05
C PRO A 92 -2.13 13.96 15.34
N ASP A 93 -1.16 13.47 14.56
CA ASP A 93 -0.18 14.34 13.87
C ASP A 93 -0.76 15.12 12.68
N MET A 94 -1.88 14.66 12.11
CA MET A 94 -2.52 15.32 10.96
C MET A 94 -3.51 16.40 11.39
N LYS A 95 -4.11 16.27 12.58
CA LYS A 95 -5.02 17.28 13.13
C LYS A 95 -4.42 18.69 13.21
N PRO A 96 -3.20 18.91 13.77
CA PRO A 96 -2.61 20.25 13.82
C PRO A 96 -2.32 20.78 12.42
N LEU A 97 -1.80 19.95 11.50
CA LEU A 97 -1.50 20.34 10.12
C LEU A 97 -2.76 20.74 9.34
N ALA A 98 -3.87 20.02 9.54
CA ALA A 98 -5.15 20.38 8.93
C ALA A 98 -5.74 21.68 9.50
N THR A 99 -5.61 21.90 10.81
CA THR A 99 -5.99 23.17 11.44
C THR A 99 -5.16 24.32 10.87
N GLU A 100 -3.85 24.11 10.73
CA GLU A 100 -2.92 25.08 10.16
C GLU A 100 -3.29 25.41 8.70
N ALA A 101 -3.47 24.40 7.85
CA ALA A 101 -3.89 24.58 6.45
C ALA A 101 -5.22 25.37 6.34
N ARG A 102 -6.21 25.04 7.17
CA ARG A 102 -7.51 25.76 7.21
C ARG A 102 -7.42 27.19 7.72
N SER A 103 -6.35 27.54 8.43
CA SER A 103 -6.16 28.90 8.95
C SER A 103 -5.54 29.86 7.93
N VAL A 104 -4.97 29.35 6.83
CA VAL A 104 -4.25 30.18 5.85
C VAL A 104 -5.20 31.00 4.99
N PHE A 105 -6.32 30.42 4.58
CA PHE A 105 -7.35 31.08 3.76
C PHE A 105 -8.75 30.81 4.33
N PRO A 106 -9.70 31.74 4.14
CA PRO A 106 -11.12 31.46 4.37
C PRO A 106 -11.59 30.25 3.55
N PRO A 107 -12.50 29.42 4.10
CA PRO A 107 -12.95 28.18 3.44
C PRO A 107 -13.61 28.43 2.07
N GLU A 108 -14.23 29.59 1.86
CA GLU A 108 -14.83 30.01 0.59
C GLU A 108 -13.81 30.33 -0.52
N GLN A 109 -12.54 30.50 -0.17
CA GLN A 109 -11.47 30.81 -1.13
C GLN A 109 -10.69 29.57 -1.58
N VAL A 110 -10.89 28.41 -0.95
CA VAL A 110 -10.09 27.20 -1.24
C VAL A 110 -10.95 26.06 -1.73
N THR A 111 -10.63 25.53 -2.90
CA THR A 111 -11.17 24.27 -3.42
C THR A 111 -10.09 23.20 -3.43
N TYR A 112 -10.52 21.93 -3.35
CA TYR A 112 -9.63 20.77 -3.31
C TYR A 112 -10.04 19.78 -4.39
N GLU A 113 -9.12 19.46 -5.28
CA GLU A 113 -9.25 18.48 -6.35
C GLU A 113 -8.17 17.40 -6.19
N TRP A 114 -8.60 16.15 -6.35
CA TRP A 114 -7.66 15.06 -6.49
C TRP A 114 -7.24 14.94 -7.95
N ILE A 115 -5.94 14.84 -8.21
CA ILE A 115 -5.40 14.64 -9.56
C ILE A 115 -4.58 13.33 -9.62
N PRO A 116 -4.55 12.63 -10.75
CA PRO A 116 -3.65 11.49 -10.94
C PRO A 116 -2.17 11.87 -10.78
N ARG A 117 -1.35 10.93 -10.29
CA ARG A 117 0.09 11.14 -10.04
C ARG A 117 0.85 11.61 -11.29
N GLU A 118 0.48 11.12 -12.47
CA GLU A 118 1.07 11.57 -13.73
C GLU A 118 0.82 13.04 -14.05
N GLN A 119 -0.12 13.69 -13.37
CA GLN A 119 -0.39 15.12 -13.46
C GLN A 119 0.30 15.93 -12.34
N ASN A 120 0.75 15.29 -11.25
CA ASN A 120 1.44 15.93 -10.11
C ASN A 120 2.98 15.82 -10.16
N ARG A 121 3.56 15.47 -11.32
CA ARG A 121 5.01 15.19 -11.48
C ARG A 121 5.93 16.34 -11.04
N HIS A 122 5.45 17.58 -11.11
CA HIS A 122 6.26 18.72 -10.73
C HIS A 122 6.51 18.72 -9.21
N ALA A 123 5.45 18.58 -8.41
CA ALA A 123 5.53 18.55 -6.95
C ALA A 123 6.24 17.28 -6.44
N ASP A 124 5.97 16.12 -7.07
CA ASP A 124 6.67 14.84 -6.78
C ASP A 124 8.18 14.97 -6.95
N ARG A 125 8.63 15.59 -8.04
CA ARG A 125 10.07 15.81 -8.25
C ARG A 125 10.66 16.75 -7.20
N LEU A 126 9.96 17.84 -6.83
CA LEU A 126 10.41 18.74 -5.76
C LEU A 126 10.55 18.01 -4.42
N ALA A 127 9.59 17.14 -4.07
CA ALA A 127 9.66 16.33 -2.86
C ALA A 127 10.87 15.38 -2.87
N ASN A 128 11.17 14.76 -4.02
CA ASN A 128 12.34 13.90 -4.18
C ASN A 128 13.66 14.69 -4.10
N GLU A 129 13.76 15.84 -4.76
CA GLU A 129 14.93 16.73 -4.67
C GLU A 129 15.19 17.16 -3.22
N ALA A 130 14.13 17.48 -2.46
CA ALA A 130 14.24 17.81 -1.05
C ALA A 130 14.75 16.64 -0.20
N MET A 131 14.20 15.44 -0.38
CA MET A 131 14.70 14.24 0.31
C MET A 131 16.14 13.91 -0.05
N ASP A 132 16.56 14.15 -1.29
CA ASP A 132 17.94 13.96 -1.73
C ASP A 132 18.89 14.97 -1.10
N ALA A 133 18.54 16.26 -1.07
CA ALA A 133 19.30 17.29 -0.36
C ALA A 133 19.45 16.94 1.12
N GLY A 134 18.34 16.58 1.77
CA GLY A 134 18.33 16.16 3.17
C GLY A 134 19.21 14.96 3.48
N SER A 135 19.26 13.98 2.57
CA SER A 135 20.14 12.81 2.74
C SER A 135 21.63 13.14 2.64
N ARG A 136 21.99 14.26 1.99
CA ARG A 136 23.36 14.82 1.97
C ARG A 136 23.63 15.81 3.10
N GLY A 137 22.65 16.09 3.96
CA GLY A 137 22.75 17.11 5.01
C GLY A 137 22.65 18.55 4.47
N GLU A 138 22.12 18.71 3.26
CA GLU A 138 21.94 20.00 2.57
C GLU A 138 20.48 20.46 2.68
N GLN A 139 20.26 21.77 2.52
CA GLN A 139 18.91 22.32 2.32
C GLN A 139 18.63 22.40 0.82
N TRP A 140 17.39 22.14 0.42
CA TRP A 140 16.97 22.34 -0.97
C TRP A 140 17.03 23.82 -1.35
N SER A 141 17.51 24.12 -2.57
CA SER A 141 17.58 25.48 -3.10
C SER A 141 16.79 25.59 -4.41
N PRO A 142 15.92 26.61 -4.56
CA PRO A 142 15.21 26.87 -5.82
C PRO A 142 16.15 27.06 -7.02
N SER A 143 17.34 27.66 -6.82
CA SER A 143 18.28 27.95 -7.91
C SER A 143 18.91 26.71 -8.54
N GLU A 144 18.91 25.59 -7.81
CA GLU A 144 19.48 24.31 -8.25
C GLU A 144 18.39 23.33 -8.72
N SER A 145 17.11 23.74 -8.65
CA SER A 145 16.02 22.87 -9.02
C SER A 145 15.95 22.65 -10.53
N THR A 146 15.74 21.40 -10.92
CA THR A 146 15.57 21.02 -12.34
C THR A 146 14.11 21.14 -12.81
N ALA A 147 13.31 21.90 -12.07
CA ALA A 147 11.86 21.95 -12.16
C ALA A 147 11.29 22.49 -13.45
N ALA A 148 11.68 23.71 -13.77
CA ALA A 148 11.23 24.40 -14.95
C ALA A 148 11.68 23.71 -16.24
N LEU A 149 12.74 22.89 -16.20
CA LEU A 149 13.37 22.27 -17.38
C LEU A 149 12.56 21.10 -17.99
N ARG A 150 11.53 20.58 -17.31
CA ARG A 150 10.78 19.37 -17.74
C ARG A 150 9.26 19.53 -17.84
N THR A 151 8.73 20.73 -17.66
CA THR A 151 7.27 21.01 -17.69
C THR A 151 6.77 21.55 -19.03
N ALA A 152 7.14 20.91 -20.15
CA ALA A 152 6.59 21.27 -21.46
C ALA A 152 5.08 20.90 -21.55
N PRO A 153 4.26 21.65 -22.34
CA PRO A 153 2.81 21.60 -22.22
C PRO A 153 2.20 20.29 -22.73
N VAL A 154 1.17 19.80 -22.03
CA VAL A 154 0.28 18.74 -22.53
C VAL A 154 -0.62 19.37 -23.60
N ALA A 155 -0.44 18.96 -24.85
CA ALA A 155 -1.29 19.38 -25.96
C ALA A 155 -2.74 18.88 -25.76
N ALA A 156 -3.70 19.78 -25.92
CA ALA A 156 -5.12 19.46 -25.94
C ALA A 156 -5.42 18.44 -27.05
N ALA A 157 -6.09 17.35 -26.70
CA ALA A 157 -6.57 16.36 -27.67
C ALA A 157 -7.69 16.96 -28.54
N PRO A 158 -7.74 16.65 -29.85
CA PRO A 158 -8.75 17.18 -30.75
C PRO A 158 -10.11 16.50 -30.53
N PRO A 159 -11.23 17.16 -30.88
CA PRO A 159 -12.56 16.58 -30.74
C PRO A 159 -12.88 15.64 -31.91
N GLY A 160 -13.34 14.43 -31.57
CA GLY A 160 -14.21 13.62 -32.42
C GLY A 160 -13.61 12.33 -32.97
N GLU A 161 -14.09 11.19 -32.48
CA GLU A 161 -14.81 10.22 -33.32
C GLU A 161 -15.63 9.28 -32.43
N GLN A 162 -16.96 9.43 -32.49
CA GLN A 162 -17.89 8.48 -31.90
C GLN A 162 -17.83 7.19 -32.73
N ARG A 163 -17.50 6.07 -32.09
CA ARG A 163 -17.75 4.72 -32.62
C ARG A 163 -18.77 3.98 -31.76
N PRO A 164 -19.62 3.16 -32.39
CA PRO A 164 -20.95 2.84 -31.91
C PRO A 164 -20.93 1.93 -30.68
N THR A 165 -21.81 2.27 -29.73
CA THR A 165 -22.14 1.45 -28.56
C THR A 165 -22.89 0.19 -28.98
N THR A 166 -22.33 -0.98 -28.69
CA THR A 166 -23.07 -2.24 -28.62
C THR A 166 -23.85 -2.32 -27.30
N PRO A 167 -25.02 -2.96 -27.24
CA PRO A 167 -25.91 -2.90 -26.08
C PRO A 167 -25.42 -3.77 -24.91
N ASP A 168 -25.23 -3.13 -23.77
CA ASP A 168 -25.62 -3.56 -22.42
C ASP A 168 -25.43 -5.04 -22.04
N GLU A 169 -24.22 -5.41 -21.60
CA GLU A 169 -24.05 -6.52 -20.65
C GLU A 169 -24.06 -5.94 -19.23
N GLN A 170 -25.21 -6.06 -18.60
CA GLN A 170 -25.47 -5.66 -17.22
C GLN A 170 -24.45 -6.29 -16.27
N ARG A 171 -23.41 -5.53 -15.91
CA ARG A 171 -22.60 -5.82 -14.72
C ARG A 171 -23.49 -5.60 -13.50
N VAL A 172 -23.94 -6.69 -12.90
CA VAL A 172 -24.64 -6.70 -11.62
C VAL A 172 -23.72 -6.08 -10.57
N SER A 173 -23.95 -4.81 -10.26
CA SER A 173 -23.30 -4.11 -9.15
C SER A 173 -23.76 -4.74 -7.84
N THR A 174 -22.82 -5.33 -7.09
CA THR A 174 -23.10 -5.75 -5.71
C THR A 174 -23.32 -4.50 -4.85
N PRO A 175 -24.38 -4.43 -4.02
CA PRO A 175 -24.67 -3.27 -3.21
C PRO A 175 -23.71 -3.20 -2.00
N GLY A 176 -22.62 -2.47 -2.15
CA GLY A 176 -21.79 -1.97 -1.06
C GLY A 176 -22.18 -0.53 -0.70
N TRP A 177 -21.93 -0.11 0.54
CA TRP A 177 -22.24 1.25 1.01
C TRP A 177 -21.45 2.31 0.21
N GLY A 178 -22.20 3.16 -0.49
CA GLY A 178 -21.75 4.42 -1.10
C GLY A 178 -21.16 4.24 -2.49
N GLY A 179 -21.66 5.03 -3.45
CA GLY A 179 -21.04 5.17 -4.76
C GLY A 179 -19.59 5.61 -4.61
N ALA A 180 -18.68 4.63 -4.62
CA ALA A 180 -17.27 4.89 -4.72
C ALA A 180 -17.05 5.65 -6.04
N PRO A 181 -16.32 6.79 -6.04
CA PRO A 181 -15.78 7.31 -7.29
C PRO A 181 -15.06 6.17 -7.99
N ASP A 182 -15.12 6.09 -9.32
CA ASP A 182 -14.42 5.05 -10.09
C ASP A 182 -12.92 5.15 -9.81
N LEU A 183 -12.45 4.38 -8.81
CA LEU A 183 -11.05 4.29 -8.38
C LEU A 183 -10.20 3.50 -9.40
N GLY A 184 -10.75 3.23 -10.59
CA GLY A 184 -10.28 2.22 -11.51
C GLY A 184 -10.52 0.81 -10.99
N ALA A 185 -10.37 -0.18 -11.87
CA ALA A 185 -10.47 -1.58 -11.48
C ALA A 185 -9.24 -1.97 -10.63
N PRO A 186 -9.40 -2.34 -9.34
CA PRO A 186 -8.27 -2.67 -8.49
C PRO A 186 -7.65 -4.01 -8.87
N ALA A 187 -6.35 -4.16 -8.61
CA ALA A 187 -5.76 -5.49 -8.46
C ALA A 187 -6.28 -6.08 -7.14
N THR A 188 -7.06 -7.16 -7.22
CA THR A 188 -7.63 -7.81 -6.03
C THR A 188 -6.81 -9.05 -5.69
N PHE A 189 -6.12 -9.02 -4.56
CA PHE A 189 -5.37 -10.17 -4.06
C PHE A 189 -6.23 -10.98 -3.10
N VAL A 190 -6.54 -12.22 -3.50
CA VAL A 190 -7.07 -13.24 -2.60
C VAL A 190 -5.88 -13.95 -1.99
N LEU A 191 -5.69 -13.79 -0.68
CA LEU A 191 -4.55 -14.31 0.06
C LEU A 191 -4.95 -15.64 0.71
N LEU A 192 -4.29 -16.72 0.30
CA LEU A 192 -4.51 -18.06 0.85
C LEU A 192 -3.29 -18.49 1.66
N ARG A 193 -3.49 -18.73 2.96
CA ARG A 193 -2.46 -19.43 3.76
C ARG A 193 -2.40 -20.88 3.28
N HIS A 194 -1.21 -21.46 3.15
CA HIS A 194 -1.06 -22.88 2.86
C HIS A 194 -1.89 -23.77 3.81
N GLY A 195 -2.26 -24.97 3.33
CA GLY A 195 -2.90 -25.99 4.14
C GLY A 195 -2.00 -26.48 5.28
N GLU A 196 -2.58 -27.18 6.25
CA GLU A 196 -1.87 -27.69 7.42
C GLU A 196 -0.66 -28.58 7.08
N THR A 197 0.49 -28.35 7.72
CA THR A 197 1.65 -29.25 7.71
C THR A 197 1.76 -29.95 9.07
N PRO A 198 2.59 -30.99 9.23
CA PRO A 198 2.82 -31.63 10.54
C PRO A 198 3.28 -30.67 11.66
N LEU A 199 3.86 -29.52 11.30
CA LEU A 199 4.34 -28.50 12.24
C LEU A 199 3.24 -27.52 12.68
N THR A 200 2.17 -27.37 11.89
CA THR A 200 1.12 -26.37 12.14
C THR A 200 0.36 -26.61 13.46
N PRO A 201 -0.13 -27.82 13.79
CA PRO A 201 -0.82 -28.06 15.06
C PRO A 201 0.09 -27.85 16.28
N GLN A 202 1.38 -28.06 16.10
CA GLN A 202 2.40 -27.90 17.14
C GLN A 202 2.83 -26.43 17.32
N LYS A 203 2.35 -25.53 16.46
CA LYS A 203 2.73 -24.10 16.45
C LYS A 203 4.26 -23.91 16.44
N ARG A 204 4.95 -24.74 15.66
CA ARG A 204 6.40 -24.63 15.46
C ARG A 204 6.70 -23.58 14.40
N PHE A 205 7.79 -22.84 14.60
CA PHE A 205 8.33 -21.96 13.57
C PHE A 205 8.68 -22.79 12.32
N SER A 206 8.27 -22.30 11.16
CA SER A 206 8.41 -22.99 9.88
C SER A 206 8.56 -21.94 8.79
N GLY A 207 9.70 -21.25 8.80
CA GLY A 207 10.04 -20.16 7.91
C GLY A 207 10.59 -20.64 6.57
N SER A 208 11.34 -19.77 5.91
CA SER A 208 12.02 -20.07 4.65
C SER A 208 13.35 -20.80 4.80
N GLY A 209 14.01 -20.71 5.97
CA GLY A 209 15.29 -21.36 6.25
C GLY A 209 15.16 -22.80 6.77
N GLY A 210 13.94 -23.22 7.11
CA GLY A 210 13.67 -24.51 7.75
C GLY A 210 13.53 -25.71 6.82
N THR A 211 12.96 -26.80 7.36
CA THR A 211 12.84 -28.13 6.70
C THR A 211 11.87 -28.19 5.52
N ASN A 212 11.21 -27.08 5.18
CA ASN A 212 10.28 -26.94 4.07
C ASN A 212 9.27 -28.12 3.92
N PRO A 213 8.46 -28.42 4.96
CA PRO A 213 7.62 -29.62 4.98
C PRO A 213 6.49 -29.56 3.96
N SER A 214 6.10 -30.74 3.45
CA SER A 214 4.87 -30.96 2.68
C SER A 214 3.60 -30.84 3.54
N LEU A 215 2.45 -30.80 2.87
CA LEU A 215 1.14 -30.82 3.51
C LEU A 215 0.89 -32.14 4.25
N SER A 216 0.15 -32.06 5.35
CA SER A 216 -0.47 -33.21 6.02
C SER A 216 -1.67 -33.73 5.21
N ALA A 217 -2.26 -34.85 5.62
CA ALA A 217 -3.52 -35.32 5.04
C ALA A 217 -4.66 -34.31 5.22
N ALA A 218 -4.76 -33.71 6.41
CA ALA A 218 -5.72 -32.64 6.68
C ALA A 218 -5.44 -31.39 5.81
N GLY A 219 -4.17 -31.03 5.61
CA GLY A 219 -3.79 -29.90 4.77
C GLY A 219 -4.13 -30.10 3.29
N ARG A 220 -4.01 -31.33 2.78
CA ARG A 220 -4.46 -31.67 1.42
C ARG A 220 -5.98 -31.55 1.30
N GLU A 221 -6.74 -32.05 2.27
CA GLU A 221 -8.20 -31.92 2.27
C GLU A 221 -8.63 -30.44 2.32
N GLN A 222 -8.00 -29.65 3.19
CA GLN A 222 -8.21 -28.21 3.26
C GLN A 222 -7.97 -27.51 1.91
N ALA A 223 -6.89 -27.88 1.19
CA ALA A 223 -6.61 -27.35 -0.14
C ALA A 223 -7.70 -27.71 -1.16
N HIS A 224 -8.20 -28.95 -1.17
CA HIS A 224 -9.29 -29.36 -2.06
C HIS A 224 -10.59 -28.59 -1.77
N ARG A 225 -10.95 -28.43 -0.49
CA ARG A 225 -12.14 -27.67 -0.09
C ARG A 225 -12.03 -26.19 -0.46
N THR A 226 -10.83 -25.62 -0.32
CA THR A 226 -10.53 -24.26 -0.78
C THR A 226 -10.69 -24.14 -2.29
N ALA A 227 -10.15 -25.12 -3.04
CA ALA A 227 -10.25 -25.17 -4.49
C ALA A 227 -11.71 -25.19 -4.97
N GLU A 228 -12.56 -26.02 -4.36
CA GLU A 228 -13.99 -26.05 -4.66
C GLU A 228 -14.70 -24.74 -4.33
N ALA A 229 -14.35 -24.10 -3.20
CA ALA A 229 -14.93 -22.82 -2.83
C ALA A 229 -14.56 -21.69 -3.80
N LEU A 230 -13.29 -21.63 -4.23
CA LEU A 230 -12.83 -20.65 -5.21
C LEU A 230 -13.41 -20.92 -6.60
N ALA A 231 -13.55 -22.19 -7.00
CA ALA A 231 -14.17 -22.56 -8.26
C ALA A 231 -15.65 -22.13 -8.32
N ARG A 232 -16.40 -22.30 -7.22
CA ARG A 232 -17.78 -21.79 -7.13
C ARG A 232 -17.86 -20.27 -7.22
N ARG A 233 -16.86 -19.54 -6.71
CA ARG A 233 -16.80 -18.08 -6.83
C ARG A 233 -16.46 -17.63 -8.25
N GLY A 234 -15.65 -18.39 -8.98
CA GLY A 234 -15.37 -18.17 -10.40
C GLY A 234 -14.64 -16.86 -10.74
N THR A 235 -13.98 -16.23 -9.77
CA THR A 235 -13.36 -14.89 -9.93
C THR A 235 -11.85 -14.90 -10.06
N ILE A 236 -11.16 -15.99 -9.73
CA ILE A 236 -9.70 -16.05 -9.77
C ILE A 236 -9.21 -16.16 -11.22
N GLU A 237 -8.33 -15.25 -11.63
CA GLU A 237 -7.78 -15.17 -12.99
C GLU A 237 -6.31 -15.60 -13.07
N ALA A 238 -5.60 -15.66 -11.93
CA ALA A 238 -4.22 -16.11 -11.85
C ALA A 238 -3.90 -16.71 -10.47
N VAL A 239 -2.97 -17.67 -10.43
CA VAL A 239 -2.47 -18.29 -9.20
C VAL A 239 -0.97 -18.07 -9.08
N ILE A 240 -0.55 -17.46 -7.99
CA ILE A 240 0.85 -17.20 -7.67
C ILE A 240 1.16 -17.78 -6.30
N ALA A 241 2.29 -18.45 -6.16
CA ALA A 241 2.66 -19.14 -4.93
C ALA A 241 4.09 -18.81 -4.48
N SER A 242 4.28 -18.80 -3.17
CA SER A 242 5.62 -18.89 -2.57
C SER A 242 6.34 -20.18 -3.03
N PRO A 243 7.68 -20.16 -3.15
CA PRO A 243 8.48 -21.31 -3.58
C PRO A 243 8.46 -22.50 -2.59
N LEU A 244 7.97 -22.32 -1.36
CA LEU A 244 7.96 -23.38 -0.36
C LEU A 244 6.98 -24.51 -0.72
N THR A 245 7.31 -25.74 -0.35
CA THR A 245 6.62 -26.96 -0.79
C THR A 245 5.15 -26.94 -0.39
N ARG A 246 4.84 -26.62 0.86
CA ARG A 246 3.46 -26.49 1.36
C ARG A 246 2.60 -25.49 0.58
N THR A 247 3.16 -24.37 0.12
CA THR A 247 2.43 -23.39 -0.69
C THR A 247 2.28 -23.86 -2.13
N ARG A 248 3.32 -24.48 -2.70
CA ARG A 248 3.27 -25.08 -4.04
C ARG A 248 2.24 -26.21 -4.14
N GLU A 249 2.21 -27.11 -3.16
CA GLU A 249 1.22 -28.19 -3.11
C GLU A 249 -0.20 -27.64 -2.95
N THR A 250 -0.41 -26.65 -2.07
CA THR A 250 -1.71 -25.99 -1.91
C THR A 250 -2.14 -25.31 -3.22
N ALA A 251 -1.25 -24.55 -3.84
CA ALA A 251 -1.51 -23.83 -5.08
C ALA A 251 -1.80 -24.78 -6.25
N ALA A 252 -1.06 -25.90 -6.36
CA ALA A 252 -1.28 -26.89 -7.41
C ALA A 252 -2.69 -27.48 -7.35
N VAL A 253 -3.15 -27.89 -6.15
CA VAL A 253 -4.52 -28.40 -5.96
C VAL A 253 -5.57 -27.38 -6.42
N VAL A 254 -5.41 -26.12 -6.03
CA VAL A 254 -6.34 -25.05 -6.42
C VAL A 254 -6.27 -24.77 -7.93
N ALA A 255 -5.08 -24.63 -8.48
CA ALA A 255 -4.85 -24.28 -9.88
C ALA A 255 -5.37 -25.36 -10.83
N THR A 256 -5.13 -26.64 -10.53
CA THR A 256 -5.71 -27.77 -11.29
C THR A 256 -7.24 -27.70 -11.32
N ARG A 257 -7.88 -27.39 -10.19
CA ARG A 257 -9.34 -27.30 -10.11
C ARG A 257 -9.91 -26.10 -10.88
N LEU A 258 -9.14 -25.02 -10.99
CA LEU A 258 -9.51 -23.80 -11.71
C LEU A 258 -9.10 -23.82 -13.19
N GLY A 259 -8.30 -24.80 -13.62
CA GLY A 259 -7.74 -24.83 -14.98
C GLY A 259 -6.71 -23.72 -15.23
N LEU A 260 -5.97 -23.33 -14.19
CA LEU A 260 -4.95 -22.27 -14.23
C LEU A 260 -3.54 -22.86 -14.00
N GLU A 261 -2.53 -22.12 -14.44
CA GLU A 261 -1.12 -22.40 -14.14
C GLU A 261 -0.67 -21.71 -12.84
N VAL A 262 0.32 -22.28 -12.17
CA VAL A 262 0.93 -21.68 -10.96
C VAL A 262 2.21 -20.94 -11.33
N THR A 263 2.25 -19.64 -11.06
CA THR A 263 3.49 -18.86 -11.11
C THR A 263 4.17 -18.86 -9.74
N ILE A 264 5.50 -19.03 -9.70
CA ILE A 264 6.26 -18.96 -8.45
C ILE A 264 6.81 -17.55 -8.25
N GLU A 265 6.61 -16.99 -7.05
CA GLU A 265 7.13 -15.69 -6.64
C GLU A 265 7.89 -15.82 -5.32
N ASP A 266 9.21 -15.61 -5.36
CA ASP A 266 10.09 -15.72 -4.19
C ASP A 266 9.73 -14.69 -3.11
N GLY A 267 9.28 -13.50 -3.52
CA GLY A 267 8.81 -12.45 -2.64
C GLY A 267 7.67 -12.86 -1.69
N LEU A 268 6.95 -13.95 -1.98
CA LEU A 268 5.88 -14.49 -1.13
C LEU A 268 6.35 -15.48 -0.06
N ARG A 269 7.65 -15.77 0.05
CA ARG A 269 8.20 -16.68 1.08
C ARG A 269 7.91 -16.21 2.51
N GLU A 270 7.76 -17.18 3.42
CA GLU A 270 7.65 -16.92 4.86
C GLU A 270 8.91 -16.23 5.38
N THR A 271 8.79 -15.52 6.49
CA THR A 271 9.94 -14.98 7.23
C THR A 271 10.92 -16.09 7.56
N ASP A 272 12.22 -15.84 7.39
CA ASP A 272 13.28 -16.72 7.87
C ASP A 272 13.43 -16.60 9.39
N PHE A 273 13.21 -17.69 10.13
CA PHE A 273 13.30 -17.68 11.59
C PHE A 273 14.67 -18.12 12.13
N GLY A 274 15.69 -18.29 11.27
CA GLY A 274 17.05 -18.61 11.68
C GLY A 274 17.13 -19.88 12.54
N ALA A 275 17.77 -19.80 13.69
CA ALA A 275 17.93 -20.93 14.61
C ALA A 275 16.63 -21.39 15.29
N TRP A 276 15.52 -20.68 15.10
CA TRP A 276 14.23 -21.03 15.69
C TRP A 276 13.42 -22.02 14.84
N GLU A 277 13.86 -22.27 13.60
CA GLU A 277 13.21 -23.20 12.69
C GLU A 277 12.94 -24.57 13.33
N GLY A 278 11.70 -25.03 13.23
CA GLY A 278 11.25 -26.29 13.83
C GLY A 278 11.05 -26.25 15.34
N LEU A 279 11.38 -25.17 16.06
CA LEU A 279 11.11 -25.01 17.49
C LEU A 279 9.69 -24.48 17.73
N THR A 280 9.10 -24.84 18.87
CA THR A 280 7.89 -24.18 19.38
C THR A 280 8.25 -22.84 20.00
N PHE A 281 7.27 -21.95 20.13
CA PHE A 281 7.44 -20.69 20.86
C PHE A 281 7.94 -20.89 22.30
N GLY A 282 7.51 -21.97 22.98
CA GLY A 282 7.98 -22.32 24.31
C GLY A 282 9.46 -22.69 24.33
N GLU A 283 9.89 -23.57 23.40
CA GLU A 283 11.30 -23.95 23.28
C GLU A 283 12.20 -22.76 22.92
N VAL A 284 11.73 -21.83 22.08
CA VAL A 284 12.47 -20.59 21.77
C VAL A 284 12.58 -19.72 23.01
N ARG A 285 11.48 -19.51 23.75
CA ARG A 285 11.49 -18.72 25.00
C ARG A 285 12.45 -19.30 26.04
N ASP A 286 12.54 -20.62 26.13
CA ASP A 286 13.41 -21.28 27.10
C ASP A 286 14.89 -21.25 26.68
N ARG A 287 15.20 -21.31 25.38
CA ARG A 287 16.57 -21.36 24.84
C ARG A 287 17.16 -19.98 24.52
N TYR A 288 16.33 -19.05 24.08
CA TYR A 288 16.72 -17.73 23.55
C TYR A 288 15.79 -16.62 24.08
N PRO A 289 15.63 -16.45 25.40
CA PRO A 289 14.65 -15.52 25.98
C PRO A 289 14.89 -14.05 25.58
N ASP A 290 16.15 -13.60 25.56
CA ASP A 290 16.50 -12.21 25.27
C ASP A 290 16.24 -11.87 23.80
N ASP A 291 16.68 -12.74 22.88
CA ASP A 291 16.45 -12.58 21.44
C ASP A 291 14.94 -12.61 21.11
N LEU A 292 14.18 -13.50 21.75
CA LEU A 292 12.73 -13.56 21.55
C LEU A 292 12.04 -12.27 22.05
N ASN A 293 12.45 -11.75 23.21
CA ASN A 293 11.91 -10.51 23.75
C ASN A 293 12.23 -9.31 22.84
N ALA A 294 13.47 -9.23 22.34
CA ALA A 294 13.88 -8.20 21.39
C ALA A 294 13.07 -8.28 20.09
N TRP A 295 12.95 -9.47 19.50
CA TRP A 295 12.20 -9.70 18.25
C TRP A 295 10.71 -9.37 18.33
N LEU A 296 10.09 -9.55 19.51
CA LEU A 296 8.69 -9.17 19.73
C LEU A 296 8.50 -7.67 19.99
N ALA A 297 9.51 -7.00 20.52
CA ALA A 297 9.45 -5.59 20.90
C ALA A 297 9.90 -4.64 19.78
N ASP A 298 10.84 -5.07 18.94
CA ASP A 298 11.47 -4.27 17.90
C ASP A 298 11.32 -4.96 16.53
N PRO A 299 10.63 -4.33 15.55
CA PRO A 299 10.47 -4.89 14.21
C PRO A 299 11.78 -5.03 13.43
N GLU A 300 12.84 -4.34 13.83
CA GLU A 300 14.18 -4.41 13.21
C GLU A 300 15.02 -5.56 13.76
N ALA A 301 14.65 -6.12 14.93
CA ALA A 301 15.41 -7.20 15.53
C ALA A 301 15.31 -8.50 14.70
N HIS A 302 16.41 -9.24 14.66
CA HIS A 302 16.53 -10.51 13.95
C HIS A 302 16.39 -11.69 14.91
N PRO A 303 15.89 -12.84 14.44
CA PRO A 303 15.93 -14.07 15.22
C PRO A 303 17.39 -14.54 15.41
N THR A 304 17.61 -15.35 16.45
CA THR A 304 18.92 -15.95 16.74
C THR A 304 19.49 -16.63 15.49
N GLY A 305 20.76 -16.36 15.16
CA GLY A 305 21.45 -17.02 14.04
C GLY A 305 21.23 -16.40 12.65
N GLY A 306 20.60 -15.22 12.56
CA GLY A 306 20.60 -14.42 11.33
C GLY A 306 19.54 -14.83 10.29
N GLY A 307 18.26 -14.75 10.68
CA GLY A 307 17.10 -14.82 9.78
C GLY A 307 16.62 -13.44 9.31
N GLU A 308 15.32 -13.30 9.00
CA GLU A 308 14.70 -12.02 8.60
C GLU A 308 14.04 -11.33 9.80
N SER A 309 14.21 -10.01 9.89
CA SER A 309 13.38 -9.17 10.77
C SER A 309 11.97 -8.99 10.20
N PHE A 310 11.05 -8.47 11.01
CA PHE A 310 9.72 -8.12 10.52
C PHE A 310 9.76 -6.94 9.54
N ALA A 311 10.70 -6.02 9.72
CA ALA A 311 10.92 -4.88 8.82
C ALA A 311 11.46 -5.31 7.45
N GLU A 312 12.42 -6.24 7.41
CA GLU A 312 12.93 -6.84 6.17
C GLU A 312 11.82 -7.59 5.43
N THR A 313 11.05 -8.40 6.16
CA THR A 313 9.86 -9.07 5.61
C THR A 313 8.87 -8.04 5.05
N ALA A 314 8.61 -6.95 5.76
CA ALA A 314 7.69 -5.88 5.31
C ALA A 314 8.18 -5.19 4.04
N THR A 315 9.47 -4.90 3.95
CA THR A 315 10.10 -4.30 2.77
C THR A 315 9.97 -5.23 1.55
N ARG A 316 10.29 -6.51 1.72
CA ARG A 316 10.15 -7.53 0.67
C ARG A 316 8.69 -7.67 0.19
N ILE A 317 7.74 -7.71 1.12
CA ILE A 317 6.31 -7.83 0.79
C ILE A 317 5.78 -6.57 0.13
N ALA A 318 6.22 -5.37 0.54
CA ALA A 318 5.84 -4.12 -0.13
C ALA A 318 6.33 -4.11 -1.60
N ALA A 319 7.59 -4.45 -1.84
CA ALA A 319 8.13 -4.55 -3.20
C ALA A 319 7.41 -5.60 -4.05
N THR A 320 7.10 -6.76 -3.46
CA THR A 320 6.34 -7.84 -4.12
C THR A 320 4.92 -7.40 -4.43
N ARG A 321 4.25 -6.72 -3.50
CA ARG A 321 2.92 -6.13 -3.69
C ARG A 321 2.94 -5.20 -4.89
N ASP A 322 3.84 -4.23 -4.93
CA ASP A 322 3.86 -3.20 -5.96
C ASP A 322 4.09 -3.80 -7.35
N LYS A 323 5.03 -4.75 -7.45
CA LYS A 323 5.26 -5.56 -8.65
C LYS A 323 3.98 -6.27 -9.12
N LEU A 324 3.29 -6.97 -8.22
CA LEU A 324 2.10 -7.75 -8.57
C LEU A 324 0.89 -6.87 -8.86
N VAL A 325 0.75 -5.72 -8.19
CA VAL A 325 -0.34 -4.77 -8.45
C VAL A 325 -0.20 -4.21 -9.85
N ALA A 326 1.02 -3.82 -10.25
CA ALA A 326 1.29 -3.35 -11.60
C ALA A 326 1.04 -4.43 -12.67
N ALA A 327 1.44 -5.67 -12.40
CA ALA A 327 1.29 -6.78 -13.35
C ALA A 327 -0.17 -7.27 -13.51
N HIS A 328 -1.03 -7.04 -12.51
CA HIS A 328 -2.38 -7.59 -12.46
C HIS A 328 -3.47 -6.55 -12.18
N ALA A 329 -3.26 -5.32 -12.65
CA ALA A 329 -4.25 -4.26 -12.56
C ALA A 329 -5.62 -4.71 -13.12
N GLY A 330 -6.68 -4.46 -12.36
CA GLY A 330 -8.04 -4.85 -12.70
C GLY A 330 -8.37 -6.34 -12.62
N ARG A 331 -7.44 -7.20 -12.19
CA ARG A 331 -7.64 -8.65 -12.09
C ARG A 331 -7.74 -9.13 -10.65
N THR A 332 -8.37 -10.28 -10.45
CA THR A 332 -8.37 -10.99 -9.17
C THR A 332 -7.37 -12.14 -9.18
N VAL A 333 -6.36 -12.06 -8.32
CA VAL A 333 -5.21 -12.99 -8.26
C VAL A 333 -5.19 -13.71 -6.93
N LEU A 334 -5.04 -15.03 -6.96
CA LEU A 334 -4.79 -15.85 -5.77
C LEU A 334 -3.30 -15.85 -5.44
N LEU A 335 -2.94 -15.38 -4.25
CA LEU A 335 -1.59 -15.46 -3.71
C LEU A 335 -1.55 -16.52 -2.60
N VAL A 336 -0.83 -17.61 -2.83
CA VAL A 336 -0.67 -18.71 -1.86
C VAL A 336 0.62 -18.52 -1.08
N SER A 337 0.50 -18.20 0.20
CA SER A 337 1.61 -17.77 1.05
C SER A 337 1.44 -18.26 2.50
N HIS A 338 2.02 -17.53 3.45
CA HIS A 338 2.24 -17.94 4.83
C HIS A 338 1.76 -16.89 5.82
N VAL A 339 2.00 -17.12 7.11
CA VAL A 339 1.41 -16.29 8.17
C VAL A 339 1.95 -14.87 8.13
N THR A 340 3.28 -14.70 8.11
CA THR A 340 3.87 -13.36 8.21
C THR A 340 3.61 -12.54 6.95
N PRO A 341 3.87 -13.03 5.72
CA PRO A 341 3.51 -12.34 4.48
C PRO A 341 2.06 -11.88 4.39
N ILE A 342 1.09 -12.76 4.69
CA ILE A 342 -0.34 -12.44 4.54
C ILE A 342 -0.74 -11.36 5.53
N LYS A 343 -0.30 -11.48 6.79
CA LYS A 343 -0.54 -10.46 7.80
C LYS A 343 0.12 -9.13 7.42
N THR A 344 1.30 -9.17 6.81
CA THR A 344 2.00 -7.98 6.32
C THR A 344 1.24 -7.30 5.17
N PHE A 345 0.71 -8.04 4.19
CA PHE A 345 -0.17 -7.48 3.17
C PHE A 345 -1.36 -6.74 3.79
N VAL A 346 -2.06 -7.39 4.75
CA VAL A 346 -3.23 -6.81 5.42
C VAL A 346 -2.83 -5.59 6.25
N ARG A 347 -1.73 -5.65 7.00
CA ARG A 347 -1.20 -4.53 7.77
C ARG A 347 -0.92 -3.32 6.87
N LEU A 348 -0.18 -3.52 5.78
CA LEU A 348 0.16 -2.46 4.84
C LEU A 348 -1.09 -1.86 4.20
N ALA A 349 -2.07 -2.68 3.85
CA ALA A 349 -3.34 -2.22 3.30
C ALA A 349 -4.17 -1.38 4.28
N LEU A 350 -4.11 -1.69 5.58
CA LEU A 350 -4.79 -0.92 6.63
C LEU A 350 -3.99 0.32 7.08
N GLY A 351 -2.76 0.50 6.61
CA GLY A 351 -1.84 1.50 7.18
C GLY A 351 -1.57 1.26 8.67
N ALA A 352 -1.64 0.00 9.12
CA ALA A 352 -1.56 -0.35 10.53
C ALA A 352 -0.10 -0.41 11.03
N PRO A 353 0.15 -0.12 12.32
CA PRO A 353 1.50 -0.16 12.87
C PRO A 353 2.01 -1.61 13.02
N PRO A 354 3.34 -1.84 13.09
CA PRO A 354 3.97 -3.17 13.09
C PRO A 354 3.37 -4.15 14.10
N GLU A 355 3.07 -3.72 15.32
CA GLU A 355 2.50 -4.52 16.41
C GLU A 355 1.16 -5.17 16.07
N SER A 356 0.48 -4.71 15.01
CA SER A 356 -0.77 -5.30 14.53
C SER A 356 -0.57 -6.74 14.02
N LEU A 357 0.65 -7.13 13.62
CA LEU A 357 0.97 -8.50 13.22
C LEU A 357 0.66 -9.53 14.32
N PHE A 358 0.84 -9.14 15.58
CA PHE A 358 0.58 -9.98 16.76
C PHE A 358 -0.89 -9.99 17.19
N ARG A 359 -1.71 -9.08 16.64
CA ARG A 359 -3.16 -8.97 16.93
C ARG A 359 -4.04 -9.67 15.89
N MET A 360 -3.41 -10.26 14.88
CA MET A 360 -4.07 -10.98 13.80
C MET A 360 -3.92 -12.49 14.03
N GLU A 361 -5.03 -13.22 13.97
CA GLU A 361 -5.00 -14.68 13.86
C GLU A 361 -5.18 -15.08 12.38
N LEU A 362 -4.44 -16.10 11.93
CA LEU A 362 -4.55 -16.62 10.57
C LEU A 362 -4.52 -18.14 10.61
N SER A 363 -5.61 -18.80 10.23
CA SER A 363 -5.78 -20.25 10.28
C SER A 363 -5.26 -20.92 9.00
N ALA A 364 -4.88 -22.20 9.07
CA ALA A 364 -4.46 -22.95 7.87
C ALA A 364 -5.57 -22.94 6.81
N ALA A 365 -5.20 -22.81 5.54
CA ALA A 365 -6.13 -22.68 4.42
C ALA A 365 -7.17 -21.54 4.54
N SER A 366 -6.94 -20.56 5.41
CA SER A 366 -7.83 -19.39 5.50
C SER A 366 -7.68 -18.48 4.28
N LEU A 367 -8.78 -17.84 3.89
CA LEU A 367 -8.80 -16.82 2.84
C LEU A 367 -8.88 -15.42 3.44
N SER A 368 -8.06 -14.51 2.93
CA SER A 368 -8.21 -13.06 3.12
C SER A 368 -8.28 -12.38 1.75
N ALA A 369 -8.76 -11.14 1.68
CA ALA A 369 -8.85 -10.43 0.41
C ALA A 369 -8.53 -8.94 0.59
N VAL A 370 -7.67 -8.43 -0.28
CA VAL A 370 -7.29 -7.02 -0.32
C VAL A 370 -7.38 -6.51 -1.76
N ALA A 371 -8.07 -5.41 -1.98
CA ALA A 371 -8.07 -4.69 -3.24
C ALA A 371 -7.09 -3.52 -3.16
N TYR A 372 -6.17 -3.44 -4.12
CA TYR A 372 -5.21 -2.35 -4.27
C TYR A 372 -5.55 -1.51 -5.49
N TYR A 373 -5.56 -0.19 -5.30
CA TYR A 373 -5.91 0.79 -6.32
C TYR A 373 -4.67 1.52 -6.81
N ALA A 374 -4.74 2.09 -8.02
CA ALA A 374 -3.61 2.76 -8.66
C ALA A 374 -3.16 4.03 -7.92
N ASP A 375 -4.05 4.64 -7.15
CA ASP A 375 -3.79 5.81 -6.29
C ASP A 375 -3.08 5.44 -4.96
N GLY A 376 -2.65 4.19 -4.81
CA GLY A 376 -2.01 3.68 -3.60
C GLY A 376 -3.00 3.33 -2.48
N ASN A 377 -4.31 3.56 -2.67
CA ASN A 377 -5.31 3.19 -1.70
C ASN A 377 -5.53 1.67 -1.68
N ALA A 378 -6.01 1.15 -0.55
CA ALA A 378 -6.29 -0.26 -0.39
C ALA A 378 -7.55 -0.52 0.43
N SER A 379 -8.21 -1.64 0.18
CA SER A 379 -9.41 -2.07 0.88
C SER A 379 -9.30 -3.53 1.28
N VAL A 380 -9.25 -3.81 2.59
CA VAL A 380 -9.36 -5.17 3.11
C VAL A 380 -10.82 -5.59 3.11
N ARG A 381 -11.16 -6.58 2.28
CA ARG A 381 -12.54 -7.05 2.06
C ARG A 381 -12.88 -8.31 2.87
N LEU A 382 -11.86 -9.06 3.25
CA LEU A 382 -12.00 -10.33 3.98
C LEU A 382 -10.73 -10.59 4.78
N PHE A 383 -10.87 -11.15 5.97
CA PHE A 383 -9.73 -11.57 6.78
C PHE A 383 -10.01 -12.90 7.48
N ASN A 384 -9.10 -13.85 7.34
CA ASN A 384 -9.12 -15.17 8.00
C ASN A 384 -10.42 -15.98 7.85
N ASP A 385 -11.05 -15.97 6.66
CA ASP A 385 -12.25 -16.77 6.40
C ASP A 385 -11.92 -18.26 6.25
N THR A 386 -12.59 -19.08 7.06
CA THR A 386 -12.50 -20.54 7.06
C THR A 386 -13.87 -21.20 6.87
N SER A 387 -14.89 -20.45 6.45
CA SER A 387 -16.26 -20.97 6.27
C SER A 387 -16.32 -22.19 5.35
N HIS A 388 -15.50 -22.23 4.30
CA HIS A 388 -15.39 -23.34 3.35
C HIS A 388 -14.81 -24.64 3.95
N LEU A 389 -14.20 -24.57 5.14
CA LEU A 389 -13.65 -25.71 5.88
C LEU A 389 -14.65 -26.29 6.90
N ARG A 390 -15.80 -25.65 7.11
CA ARG A 390 -16.84 -26.16 8.01
C ARG A 390 -17.65 -27.26 7.30
N PRO A 391 -17.90 -28.40 7.95
CA PRO A 391 -18.60 -29.53 7.34
C PRO A 391 -20.01 -29.17 6.84
#